data_AF-I9KC81-F1
#
_entry.id   AF-I9KC81-F1
#
_cell.length_a   1.000
_cell.length_b   1.000
_cell.length_c   1.000
_cell.angle_alpha   90.00
_cell.angle_beta   90.00
_cell.angle_gamma   90.00
#
_symmetry.space_group_name_H-M   'P 1'
#
loop_
_entity.id
_entity.type
_entity.pdbx_description
1 polymer ?
#
loop_
_entity_poly.entity_id
_entity_poly.type
_entity_poly.pdbx_seq_one_letter_code
_entity_poly.pdbx_strand_id
1 'polypeptide(L)'
;MKKKLMMVAVLLGALSLGACVDNDESASVEAVRNAKAEQLKGLAALANAQAEATKITAEAEAALKNAQAEYQKEMTEEAKQKFAVKIEQIKAKAEQEIAAAKLQAAQDQQALLDLADKRLRELYGEYMGAISVLDRLNSQKLTATTVLASLEEGFISYKTQKDIDIAHQEKSIADYNFQIGLYEKYEKVDKTELQQKATTLYKEWEKVNALVDPKRIAKENASDAFYESSLRFDAYNYPTGQGGEFQVENPIKTVASVRSFQVKGWNVYTSESKELSANRYIIYYTLVASNVERQKQQLDNTAKNQKDYLGAPKAGETAATGLYADLATAETNLENAKKADPVNQDNIDYWQGKVDQYKANIETAKVNLKNAEDDVKEFAALIATFAGDDLKAYNKAIEDQKALAEAFETALKEYNDAQNAESKAYTEYEVANSLANAAIDVDGAIENLKYSIAGCERQINTYKTQINSQEDAIASKKAEIETINTQIEAQTAIVNNWKAQIEAAIEAQK
;
A
#
# COMPACT_ATOMS: atom_id res chain seq x y z
N MET A 1 44.06 5.57 -25.00
CA MET A 1 45.17 6.23 -25.74
C MET A 1 45.03 7.73 -25.57
N LYS A 2 46.05 8.38 -25.00
CA LYS A 2 46.12 9.82 -24.73
C LYS A 2 46.32 10.59 -26.05
N LYS A 3 45.59 11.68 -26.27
CA LYS A 3 46.02 12.76 -27.18
C LYS A 3 45.82 14.11 -26.51
N LYS A 4 46.96 14.72 -26.18
CA LYS A 4 47.16 16.15 -25.93
C LYS A 4 47.18 16.89 -27.28
N LEU A 5 46.77 18.16 -27.31
CA LEU A 5 47.20 19.26 -28.20
C LEU A 5 46.46 20.54 -27.70
N MET A 6 47.10 21.41 -26.90
CA MET A 6 47.93 22.58 -27.27
C MET A 6 47.15 23.87 -27.62
N MET A 7 47.27 24.83 -26.67
CA MET A 7 47.36 26.30 -26.78
C MET A 7 47.36 26.95 -28.18
N VAL A 8 46.55 28.01 -28.33
CA VAL A 8 46.93 29.24 -29.05
C VAL A 8 46.42 30.45 -28.25
N ALA A 9 47.36 31.25 -27.75
CA ALA A 9 47.14 32.59 -27.25
C ALA A 9 47.28 33.59 -28.41
N VAL A 10 46.40 34.58 -28.51
CA VAL A 10 46.58 35.76 -29.36
C VAL A 10 46.29 37.01 -28.53
N LEU A 11 47.23 37.95 -28.65
CA LEU A 11 47.43 39.17 -27.89
C LEU A 11 46.33 40.23 -28.03
N LEU A 12 46.19 41.00 -26.95
CA LEU A 12 45.67 42.36 -26.88
C LEU A 12 46.43 43.32 -27.82
N GLY A 13 45.68 44.11 -28.60
CA GLY A 13 46.16 45.32 -29.26
C GLY A 13 45.16 46.45 -28.99
N ALA A 14 45.57 47.41 -28.16
CA ALA A 14 44.84 48.64 -27.91
C ALA A 14 44.94 49.59 -29.11
N LEU A 15 43.80 50.10 -29.57
CA LEU A 15 43.71 51.36 -30.30
C LEU A 15 42.72 52.25 -29.55
N SER A 16 43.26 53.23 -28.83
CA SER A 16 42.52 54.35 -28.29
C SER A 16 42.30 55.39 -29.40
N LEU A 17 41.06 55.54 -29.83
CA LEU A 17 40.54 56.79 -30.39
C LEU A 17 39.24 57.11 -29.65
N GLY A 18 39.28 58.22 -28.91
CA GLY A 18 38.15 58.73 -28.17
C GLY A 18 37.06 59.24 -29.12
N ALA A 19 35.89 58.64 -28.98
CA ALA A 19 34.61 59.31 -29.07
C ALA A 19 33.80 58.82 -27.87
N CYS A 20 33.06 59.72 -27.21
CA CYS A 20 32.15 59.39 -26.12
C CYS A 20 31.36 58.13 -26.45
N VAL A 21 31.61 57.08 -25.68
CA VAL A 21 30.75 55.92 -25.59
C VAL A 21 29.49 56.42 -24.89
N ASP A 22 28.40 56.63 -25.64
CA ASP A 22 27.08 56.52 -25.02
C ASP A 22 26.99 55.07 -24.56
N ASN A 23 27.04 54.90 -23.24
CA ASN A 23 27.04 53.61 -22.57
C ASN A 23 25.62 53.01 -22.47
N ASP A 24 24.69 53.50 -23.28
CA ASP A 24 23.37 52.92 -23.43
C ASP A 24 23.43 51.87 -24.54
N GLU A 25 23.46 50.59 -24.15
CA GLU A 25 23.05 49.52 -25.06
C GLU A 25 21.73 49.95 -25.72
N SER A 26 21.63 49.92 -27.06
CA SER A 26 20.36 50.27 -27.70
C SER A 26 19.25 49.40 -27.09
N ALA A 27 18.06 49.96 -26.84
CA ALA A 27 16.94 49.25 -26.19
C ALA A 27 16.63 47.86 -26.81
N SER A 28 16.99 47.64 -28.08
CA SER A 28 16.89 46.36 -28.77
C SER A 28 17.90 45.29 -28.31
N VAL A 29 19.13 45.68 -27.97
CA VAL A 29 20.20 44.78 -27.50
C VAL A 29 19.94 44.36 -26.06
N GLU A 30 19.49 45.29 -25.22
CA GLU A 30 19.11 45.00 -23.84
C GLU A 30 17.90 44.05 -23.79
N ALA A 31 16.90 44.24 -24.64
CA ALA A 31 15.74 43.35 -24.76
C ALA A 31 16.14 41.93 -25.19
N VAL A 32 17.04 41.77 -26.16
CA VAL A 32 17.54 40.46 -26.60
C VAL A 32 18.35 39.77 -25.51
N ARG A 33 19.20 40.52 -24.79
CA ARG A 33 19.98 39.98 -23.66
C ARG A 33 19.08 39.50 -22.53
N ASN A 34 18.04 40.28 -22.18
CA ASN A 34 17.09 39.92 -21.14
C ASN A 34 16.26 38.68 -21.53
N ALA A 35 15.81 38.59 -22.80
CA ALA A 35 15.11 37.42 -23.32
C ALA A 35 15.97 36.14 -23.27
N LYS A 36 17.26 36.23 -23.65
CA LYS A 36 18.22 35.10 -23.53
C LYS A 36 18.42 34.67 -22.08
N ALA A 37 18.55 35.63 -21.16
CA ALA A 37 18.71 35.34 -19.75
C ALA A 37 17.48 34.62 -19.17
N GLU A 38 16.28 35.03 -19.57
CA GLU A 38 15.03 34.34 -19.21
C GLU A 38 14.93 32.93 -19.81
N GLN A 39 15.35 32.75 -21.08
CA GLN A 39 15.38 31.44 -21.73
C GLN A 39 16.35 30.45 -21.05
N LEU A 40 17.57 30.88 -20.74
CA LEU A 40 18.55 30.07 -20.00
C LEU A 40 18.08 29.74 -18.59
N LYS A 41 17.47 30.72 -17.91
CA LYS A 41 16.91 30.52 -16.56
C LYS A 41 15.80 29.46 -16.57
N GLY A 42 14.91 29.49 -17.55
CA GLY A 42 13.85 28.50 -17.65
C GLY A 42 14.32 27.13 -18.16
N LEU A 43 15.34 27.06 -19.03
CA LEU A 43 15.99 25.79 -19.37
C LEU A 43 16.68 25.15 -18.15
N ALA A 44 17.33 25.97 -17.32
CA ALA A 44 17.92 25.53 -16.06
C ALA A 44 16.83 25.06 -15.08
N ALA A 45 15.68 25.74 -15.01
CA ALA A 45 14.54 25.30 -14.20
C ALA A 45 14.00 23.94 -14.67
N LEU A 46 13.85 23.73 -15.98
CA LEU A 46 13.43 22.45 -16.56
C LEU A 46 14.43 21.31 -16.28
N ALA A 47 15.73 21.58 -16.47
CA ALA A 47 16.78 20.61 -16.18
C ALA A 47 16.84 20.27 -14.68
N ASN A 48 16.64 21.25 -13.81
CA ASN A 48 16.57 21.02 -12.37
C ASN A 48 15.34 20.20 -11.97
N ALA A 49 14.16 20.47 -12.55
CA ALA A 49 12.96 19.69 -12.31
C ALA A 49 13.11 18.23 -12.78
N GLN A 50 13.77 18.00 -13.93
CA GLN A 50 14.09 16.66 -14.41
C GLN A 50 15.09 15.93 -13.49
N ALA A 51 16.16 16.62 -13.08
CA ALA A 51 17.15 16.07 -12.15
C ALA A 51 16.49 15.71 -10.81
N GLU A 52 15.59 16.55 -10.31
CA GLU A 52 14.86 16.29 -9.08
C GLU A 52 13.91 15.10 -9.24
N ALA A 53 13.16 14.98 -10.35
CA ALA A 53 12.31 13.81 -10.62
C ALA A 53 13.10 12.49 -10.71
N THR A 54 14.28 12.53 -11.33
CA THR A 54 15.19 11.37 -11.41
C THR A 54 15.74 11.00 -10.03
N LYS A 55 16.11 12.01 -9.24
CA LYS A 55 16.59 11.85 -7.87
C LYS A 55 15.51 11.27 -6.95
N ILE A 56 14.28 11.78 -7.01
CA ILE A 56 13.12 11.25 -6.27
C ILE A 56 12.89 9.77 -6.61
N THR A 57 13.00 9.40 -7.89
CA THR A 57 12.85 8.00 -8.32
C THR A 57 13.97 7.12 -7.75
N ALA A 58 15.23 7.58 -7.79
CA ALA A 58 16.36 6.84 -7.23
C ALA A 58 16.30 6.72 -5.69
N GLU A 59 15.84 7.77 -5.01
CA GLU A 59 15.60 7.76 -3.55
C GLU A 59 14.46 6.81 -3.18
N ALA A 60 13.40 6.76 -3.98
CA ALA A 60 12.31 5.80 -3.85
C ALA A 60 12.80 4.36 -4.03
N GLU A 61 13.61 4.07 -5.05
CA GLU A 61 14.23 2.76 -5.26
C GLU A 61 15.14 2.33 -4.10
N ALA A 62 16.00 3.25 -3.63
CA ALA A 62 16.86 2.98 -2.49
C ALA A 62 16.04 2.72 -1.22
N ALA A 63 14.96 3.48 -1.01
CA ALA A 63 14.03 3.27 0.09
C ALA A 63 13.29 1.93 -0.03
N LEU A 64 12.87 1.52 -1.24
CA LEU A 64 12.25 0.21 -1.50
C LEU A 64 13.24 -0.92 -1.20
N LYS A 65 14.47 -0.82 -1.72
CA LYS A 65 15.52 -1.84 -1.49
C LYS A 65 15.91 -1.93 -0.02
N ASN A 66 15.98 -0.81 0.69
CA ASN A 66 16.26 -0.80 2.13
C ASN A 66 15.08 -1.37 2.93
N ALA A 67 13.85 -1.01 2.58
CA ALA A 67 12.65 -1.58 3.19
C ALA A 67 12.56 -3.10 2.93
N GLN A 68 13.02 -3.56 1.77
CA GLN A 68 13.11 -4.98 1.43
C GLN A 68 14.20 -5.69 2.24
N ALA A 69 15.35 -5.06 2.44
CA ALA A 69 16.44 -5.60 3.26
C ALA A 69 16.09 -5.63 4.76
N GLU A 70 15.36 -4.63 5.26
CA GLU A 70 14.77 -4.65 6.61
C GLU A 70 13.76 -5.79 6.75
N TYR A 71 12.89 -5.97 5.76
CA TYR A 71 11.97 -7.10 5.69
C TYR A 71 12.70 -8.45 5.74
N GLN A 72 13.73 -8.64 4.91
CA GLN A 72 14.46 -9.90 4.87
C GLN A 72 15.33 -10.18 6.11
N LYS A 73 15.70 -9.16 6.89
CA LYS A 73 16.45 -9.36 8.15
C LYS A 73 15.57 -9.86 9.27
N GLU A 74 14.37 -9.33 9.38
CA GLU A 74 13.44 -9.71 10.44
C GLU A 74 12.63 -10.94 10.01
N MET A 75 12.30 -11.07 8.71
CA MET A 75 11.37 -12.05 8.15
C MET A 75 10.11 -12.24 9.00
N THR A 76 9.72 -11.18 9.71
CA THR A 76 8.52 -11.11 10.52
C THR A 76 7.41 -10.47 9.69
N GLU A 77 6.16 -10.82 9.98
CA GLU A 77 5.00 -10.20 9.34
C GLU A 77 4.87 -8.69 9.69
N GLU A 78 5.52 -8.22 10.76
CA GLU A 78 5.64 -6.77 11.07
C GLU A 78 6.56 -6.07 10.06
N ALA A 79 7.70 -6.67 9.75
CA ALA A 79 8.63 -6.17 8.75
C ALA A 79 8.04 -6.24 7.34
N LYS A 80 7.22 -7.25 7.06
CA LYS A 80 6.46 -7.43 5.82
C LYS A 80 5.40 -6.36 5.59
N GLN A 81 4.66 -5.98 6.63
CA GLN A 81 3.67 -4.89 6.56
C GLN A 81 4.31 -3.51 6.58
N LYS A 82 5.36 -3.29 7.38
CA LYS A 82 6.21 -2.09 7.25
C LYS A 82 6.74 -1.98 5.83
N PHE A 83 7.09 -3.10 5.19
CA PHE A 83 7.54 -3.14 3.81
C PHE A 83 6.42 -2.83 2.82
N ALA A 84 5.27 -3.49 2.87
CA ALA A 84 4.12 -3.20 2.00
C ALA A 84 3.61 -1.74 2.10
N VAL A 85 3.47 -1.23 3.33
CA VAL A 85 3.09 0.18 3.57
C VAL A 85 4.20 1.12 3.10
N LYS A 86 5.47 0.81 3.38
CA LYS A 86 6.59 1.60 2.84
C LYS A 86 6.56 1.59 1.31
N ILE A 87 6.27 0.48 0.65
CA ILE A 87 6.21 0.40 -0.82
C ILE A 87 5.17 1.39 -1.37
N GLU A 88 3.94 1.36 -0.84
CA GLU A 88 2.86 2.27 -1.29
C GLU A 88 3.12 3.73 -0.88
N GLN A 89 3.66 3.99 0.31
CA GLN A 89 4.04 5.34 0.75
C GLN A 89 5.17 5.91 -0.11
N ILE A 90 6.20 5.12 -0.39
CA ILE A 90 7.32 5.49 -1.26
C ILE A 90 6.79 5.78 -2.66
N LYS A 91 5.90 4.93 -3.18
CA LYS A 91 5.29 5.12 -4.50
C LYS A 91 4.44 6.39 -4.56
N ALA A 92 3.49 6.58 -3.63
CA ALA A 92 2.61 7.74 -3.61
C ALA A 92 3.38 9.04 -3.39
N LYS A 93 4.37 9.04 -2.50
CA LYS A 93 5.25 10.19 -2.25
C LYS A 93 6.08 10.51 -3.50
N ALA A 94 6.68 9.51 -4.14
CA ALA A 94 7.43 9.70 -5.37
C ALA A 94 6.54 10.23 -6.49
N GLU A 95 5.35 9.67 -6.70
CA GLU A 95 4.38 10.14 -7.70
C GLU A 95 3.93 11.59 -7.43
N GLN A 96 3.71 11.96 -6.16
CA GLN A 96 3.34 13.31 -5.75
C GLN A 96 4.48 14.31 -5.97
N GLU A 97 5.71 13.99 -5.53
CA GLU A 97 6.87 14.88 -5.66
C GLU A 97 7.26 15.03 -7.13
N ILE A 98 7.15 13.96 -7.93
CA ILE A 98 7.31 14.01 -9.39
C ILE A 98 6.22 14.90 -10.02
N ALA A 99 4.96 14.78 -9.60
CA ALA A 99 3.88 15.63 -10.11
C ALA A 99 4.05 17.11 -9.72
N ALA A 100 4.54 17.40 -8.52
CA ALA A 100 4.84 18.75 -8.06
C ALA A 100 6.02 19.36 -8.84
N ALA A 101 7.09 18.60 -9.05
CA ALA A 101 8.22 19.00 -9.89
C ALA A 101 7.77 19.29 -11.34
N LYS A 102 6.82 18.50 -11.87
CA LYS A 102 6.23 18.71 -13.20
C LYS A 102 5.32 19.94 -13.28
N LEU A 103 4.53 20.22 -12.25
CA LEU A 103 3.67 21.41 -12.22
C LEU A 103 4.50 22.69 -12.22
N GLN A 104 5.57 22.72 -11.43
CA GLN A 104 6.52 23.83 -11.40
C GLN A 104 7.19 24.00 -12.77
N ALA A 105 7.66 22.92 -13.37
CA ALA A 105 8.24 22.91 -14.72
C ALA A 105 7.27 23.43 -15.80
N ALA A 106 5.99 23.06 -15.74
CA ALA A 106 4.97 23.51 -16.68
C ALA A 106 4.63 25.01 -16.54
N GLN A 107 4.66 25.55 -15.33
CA GLN A 107 4.46 26.98 -15.07
C GLN A 107 5.63 27.82 -15.60
N ASP A 108 6.86 27.33 -15.45
CA ASP A 108 8.07 27.99 -15.97
C ASP A 108 8.18 27.89 -17.50
N GLN A 109 7.50 26.91 -18.13
CA GLN A 109 7.50 26.67 -19.58
C GLN A 109 6.59 27.63 -20.37
N GLN A 110 5.42 27.99 -19.83
CA GLN A 110 4.42 28.79 -20.54
C GLN A 110 4.93 30.21 -20.85
N ALA A 111 5.71 30.81 -19.95
CA ALA A 111 6.33 32.13 -20.15
C ALA A 111 7.51 32.11 -21.15
N LEU A 112 8.08 30.93 -21.40
CA LEU A 112 9.33 30.72 -22.14
C LEU A 112 9.09 30.56 -23.65
N LEU A 113 7.98 29.91 -24.02
CA LEU A 113 7.60 29.65 -25.42
C LEU A 113 7.12 30.90 -26.16
N ASP A 114 6.60 31.89 -25.44
CA ASP A 114 6.13 33.15 -26.02
C ASP A 114 7.28 34.02 -26.57
N LEU A 115 8.52 33.82 -26.08
CA LEU A 115 9.73 34.55 -26.45
C LEU A 115 10.65 33.80 -27.44
N ALA A 116 10.37 32.53 -27.75
CA ALA A 116 11.24 31.65 -28.54
C ALA A 116 10.93 31.69 -30.05
N ASP A 117 11.98 31.70 -30.89
CA ASP A 117 11.85 31.54 -32.35
C ASP A 117 11.42 30.11 -32.75
N LYS A 118 11.04 29.93 -34.02
CA LYS A 118 10.53 28.64 -34.52
C LYS A 118 11.50 27.48 -34.29
N ARG A 119 12.81 27.69 -34.48
CA ARG A 119 13.83 26.65 -34.35
C ARG A 119 14.02 26.25 -32.88
N LEU A 120 14.02 27.23 -31.99
CA LEU A 120 14.11 27.00 -30.55
C LEU A 120 12.86 26.28 -30.03
N ARG A 121 11.66 26.64 -30.52
CA ARG A 121 10.40 25.93 -30.20
C ARG A 121 10.43 24.45 -30.63
N GLU A 122 10.96 24.15 -31.81
CA GLU A 122 11.14 22.76 -32.29
C GLU A 122 12.08 21.97 -31.37
N LEU A 123 13.24 22.54 -31.00
CA LEU A 123 14.21 21.90 -30.10
C LEU A 123 13.64 21.67 -28.69
N TYR A 124 12.88 22.63 -28.14
CA TYR A 124 12.15 22.43 -26.89
C TYR A 124 11.10 21.32 -27.01
N GLY A 125 10.41 21.21 -28.15
CA GLY A 125 9.47 20.12 -28.42
C GLY A 125 10.12 18.73 -28.35
N GLU A 126 11.27 18.56 -29.02
CA GLU A 126 12.04 17.31 -28.98
C GLU A 126 12.59 16.98 -27.58
N TYR A 127 13.10 18.00 -26.87
CA TYR A 127 13.56 17.87 -25.49
C TYR A 127 12.44 17.42 -24.55
N MET A 128 11.25 18.03 -24.65
CA MET A 128 10.09 17.65 -23.86
C MET A 128 9.55 16.27 -24.22
N GLY A 129 9.59 15.89 -25.51
CA GLY A 129 9.28 14.52 -25.94
C GLY A 129 10.23 13.51 -25.32
N ALA A 130 11.54 13.80 -25.32
CA ALA A 130 12.55 12.94 -24.72
C ALA A 130 12.41 12.82 -23.20
N ILE A 131 12.08 13.90 -22.49
CA ILE A 131 11.75 13.88 -21.05
C ILE A 131 10.50 13.04 -20.80
N SER A 132 9.45 13.18 -21.61
CA SER A 132 8.21 12.43 -21.45
C SER A 132 8.43 10.91 -21.57
N VAL A 133 9.34 10.47 -22.45
CA VAL A 133 9.74 9.06 -22.55
C VAL A 133 10.51 8.62 -21.30
N LEU A 134 11.44 9.43 -20.81
CA LEU A 134 12.22 9.14 -19.61
C LEU A 134 11.32 9.00 -18.37
N ASP A 135 10.34 9.90 -18.22
CA ASP A 135 9.35 9.85 -17.15
C ASP A 135 8.53 8.56 -17.20
N ARG A 136 8.08 8.15 -18.39
CA ARG A 136 7.34 6.91 -18.57
C ARG A 136 8.17 5.70 -18.16
N LEU A 137 9.44 5.65 -18.55
CA LEU A 137 10.36 4.58 -18.18
C LEU A 137 10.59 4.53 -16.66
N ASN A 138 10.77 5.68 -16.01
CA ASN A 138 10.89 5.78 -14.54
C ASN A 138 9.62 5.28 -13.84
N SER A 139 8.43 5.66 -14.30
CA SER A 139 7.16 5.15 -13.76
C SER A 139 6.97 3.64 -13.99
N GLN A 140 7.37 3.12 -15.16
CA GLN A 140 7.36 1.69 -15.46
C GLN A 140 8.31 0.93 -14.54
N LYS A 141 9.51 1.45 -14.29
CA LYS A 141 10.49 0.86 -13.38
C LYS A 141 9.95 0.80 -11.95
N LEU A 142 9.39 1.91 -11.46
CA LEU A 142 8.79 1.96 -10.12
C LEU A 142 7.67 0.92 -9.99
N THR A 143 6.79 0.82 -10.99
CA THR A 143 5.70 -0.17 -11.03
C THR A 143 6.23 -1.60 -11.03
N ALA A 144 7.20 -1.91 -11.90
CA ALA A 144 7.79 -3.24 -11.99
C ALA A 144 8.49 -3.64 -10.67
N THR A 145 9.16 -2.70 -10.02
CA THR A 145 9.81 -2.89 -8.71
C THR A 145 8.79 -3.17 -7.61
N THR A 146 7.66 -2.45 -7.58
CA THR A 146 6.55 -2.73 -6.66
C THR A 146 5.97 -4.13 -6.89
N VAL A 147 5.71 -4.50 -8.15
CA VAL A 147 5.18 -5.83 -8.49
C VAL A 147 6.15 -6.94 -8.09
N LEU A 148 7.46 -6.76 -8.31
CA LEU A 148 8.47 -7.72 -7.87
C LEU A 148 8.43 -7.94 -6.36
N ALA A 149 8.37 -6.85 -5.59
CA ALA A 149 8.30 -6.93 -4.14
C ALA A 149 7.05 -7.69 -3.65
N SER A 150 5.90 -7.47 -4.28
CA SER A 150 4.66 -8.22 -3.98
C SER A 150 4.73 -9.70 -4.37
N LEU A 151 5.34 -10.03 -5.52
CA LEU A 151 5.51 -11.42 -5.95
C LEU A 151 6.43 -12.19 -4.99
N GLU A 152 7.56 -11.58 -4.58
CA GLU A 152 8.50 -12.19 -3.65
C GLU A 152 7.89 -12.39 -2.26
N GLU A 153 6.97 -11.50 -1.84
CA GLU A 153 6.21 -11.62 -0.60
C GLU A 153 5.19 -12.78 -0.65
N GLY A 154 4.29 -12.78 -1.64
CA GLY A 154 3.25 -13.80 -1.75
C GLY A 154 3.81 -15.21 -2.03
N PHE A 155 5.01 -15.30 -2.61
CA PHE A 155 5.69 -16.58 -2.82
C PHE A 155 6.03 -17.31 -1.51
N ILE A 156 6.31 -16.59 -0.43
CA ILE A 156 6.72 -17.21 0.85
C ILE A 156 5.57 -18.01 1.47
N SER A 157 4.38 -17.43 1.59
CA SER A 157 3.20 -18.12 2.11
C SER A 157 2.75 -19.24 1.16
N TYR A 158 2.74 -18.97 -0.15
CA TYR A 158 2.41 -19.94 -1.17
C TYR A 158 3.29 -21.19 -1.09
N LYS A 159 4.61 -20.99 -1.04
CA LYS A 159 5.58 -22.08 -0.94
C LYS A 159 5.41 -22.84 0.38
N THR A 160 5.18 -22.14 1.49
CA THR A 160 4.97 -22.78 2.80
C THR A 160 3.78 -23.74 2.77
N GLN A 161 2.63 -23.32 2.22
CA GLN A 161 1.47 -24.19 2.08
C GLN A 161 1.75 -25.37 1.13
N LYS A 162 2.45 -25.14 0.02
CA LYS A 162 2.83 -26.23 -0.89
C LYS A 162 3.80 -27.22 -0.26
N ASP A 163 4.73 -26.75 0.57
CA ASP A 163 5.63 -27.62 1.33
C ASP A 163 4.84 -28.45 2.36
N ILE A 164 3.80 -27.90 2.99
CA ILE A 164 2.86 -28.67 3.85
C ILE A 164 2.11 -29.73 3.04
N ASP A 165 1.58 -29.37 1.88
CA ASP A 165 0.87 -30.31 1.00
C ASP A 165 1.81 -31.45 0.56
N ILE A 166 3.07 -31.12 0.24
CA ILE A 166 4.12 -32.09 -0.08
C ILE A 166 4.39 -32.99 1.13
N ALA A 167 4.58 -32.43 2.33
CA ALA A 167 4.84 -33.20 3.54
C ALA A 167 3.69 -34.17 3.87
N HIS A 168 2.43 -33.78 3.62
CA HIS A 168 1.28 -34.66 3.73
C HIS A 168 1.37 -35.85 2.76
N GLN A 169 1.71 -35.61 1.49
CA GLN A 169 1.88 -36.70 0.52
C GLN A 169 3.07 -37.60 0.87
N GLU A 170 4.20 -37.02 1.29
CA GLU A 170 5.38 -37.78 1.74
C GLU A 170 5.05 -38.65 2.95
N LYS A 171 4.23 -38.15 3.87
CA LYS A 171 3.72 -38.92 5.00
C LYS A 171 2.82 -40.08 4.54
N SER A 172 1.88 -39.85 3.62
CA SER A 172 1.08 -40.95 3.05
C SER A 172 1.95 -42.01 2.38
N ILE A 173 2.99 -41.59 1.63
CA ILE A 173 3.98 -42.52 1.06
C ILE A 173 4.69 -43.30 2.16
N ALA A 174 5.09 -42.65 3.25
CA ALA A 174 5.74 -43.32 4.38
C ALA A 174 4.80 -44.33 5.06
N ASP A 175 3.51 -44.00 5.20
CA ASP A 175 2.50 -44.88 5.80
C ASP A 175 2.21 -46.08 4.88
N TYR A 176 2.09 -45.88 3.57
CA TYR A 176 1.96 -46.97 2.60
C TYR A 176 3.19 -47.88 2.56
N ASN A 177 4.40 -47.30 2.58
CA ASN A 177 5.64 -48.09 2.66
C ASN A 177 5.75 -48.85 3.98
N PHE A 178 5.32 -48.26 5.09
CA PHE A 178 5.25 -48.94 6.38
C PHE A 178 4.31 -50.15 6.30
N GLN A 179 3.11 -49.98 5.73
CA GLN A 179 2.17 -51.08 5.55
C GLN A 179 2.69 -52.17 4.61
N ILE A 180 3.37 -51.82 3.50
CA ILE A 180 4.08 -52.78 2.63
C ILE A 180 5.10 -53.58 3.45
N GLY A 181 5.94 -52.89 4.22
CA GLY A 181 6.95 -53.55 5.06
C GLY A 181 6.33 -54.47 6.12
N LEU A 182 5.14 -54.15 6.64
CA LEU A 182 4.38 -55.03 7.53
C LEU A 182 3.86 -56.28 6.81
N TYR A 183 3.30 -56.13 5.61
CA TYR A 183 2.88 -57.26 4.79
C TYR A 183 4.07 -58.20 4.48
N GLU A 184 5.20 -57.66 4.02
CA GLU A 184 6.41 -58.43 3.74
C GLU A 184 6.97 -59.14 4.98
N LYS A 185 6.89 -58.48 6.15
CA LYS A 185 7.34 -59.02 7.44
C LYS A 185 6.45 -60.15 7.95
N TYR A 186 5.14 -60.09 7.70
CA TYR A 186 4.14 -60.98 8.32
C TYR A 186 3.60 -62.07 7.39
N GLU A 187 3.78 -61.96 6.07
CA GLU A 187 3.28 -62.93 5.08
C GLU A 187 3.67 -64.39 5.38
N LYS A 188 4.87 -64.62 5.90
CA LYS A 188 5.43 -65.97 6.13
C LYS A 188 5.34 -66.44 7.59
N VAL A 189 4.72 -65.65 8.46
CA VAL A 189 4.56 -66.01 9.87
C VAL A 189 3.36 -66.94 10.03
N ASP A 190 3.48 -67.96 10.88
CA ASP A 190 2.39 -68.91 11.07
C ASP A 190 1.18 -68.26 11.75
N LYS A 191 -0.01 -68.80 11.47
CA LYS A 191 -1.28 -68.27 11.98
C LYS A 191 -1.31 -68.12 13.50
N THR A 192 -0.82 -69.11 14.25
CA THR A 192 -0.89 -69.12 15.71
C THR A 192 0.02 -68.05 16.30
N GLU A 193 1.23 -67.89 15.75
CA GLU A 193 2.15 -66.82 16.11
C GLU A 193 1.57 -65.44 15.78
N LEU A 194 0.97 -65.25 14.61
CA LEU A 194 0.31 -63.98 14.25
C LEU A 194 -0.84 -63.62 15.18
N GLN A 195 -1.66 -64.59 15.61
CA GLN A 195 -2.76 -64.34 16.56
C GLN A 195 -2.25 -63.87 17.92
N GLN A 196 -1.17 -64.47 18.43
CA GLN A 196 -0.53 -64.02 19.68
C GLN A 196 0.04 -62.61 19.52
N LYS A 197 0.68 -62.34 18.38
CA LYS A 197 1.27 -61.03 18.09
C LYS A 197 0.21 -59.93 17.98
N ALA A 198 -0.88 -60.19 17.27
CA ALA A 198 -2.01 -59.27 17.14
C ALA A 198 -2.62 -58.91 18.51
N THR A 199 -2.71 -59.89 19.43
CA THR A 199 -3.19 -59.64 20.81
C THR A 199 -2.30 -58.67 21.58
N THR A 200 -0.98 -58.78 21.42
CA THR A 200 -0.01 -57.87 22.05
C THR A 200 -0.05 -56.48 21.42
N LEU A 201 -0.03 -56.41 20.09
CA LEU A 201 -0.08 -55.16 19.33
C LEU A 201 -1.35 -54.36 19.63
N TYR A 202 -2.50 -55.02 19.78
CA TYR A 202 -3.74 -54.35 20.16
C TYR A 202 -3.63 -53.63 21.52
N LYS A 203 -3.00 -54.26 22.52
CA LYS A 203 -2.75 -53.63 23.83
C LYS A 203 -1.75 -52.48 23.76
N GLU A 204 -0.81 -52.53 22.82
CA GLU A 204 0.13 -51.42 22.57
C GLU A 204 -0.59 -50.25 21.89
N TRP A 205 -1.43 -50.53 20.89
CA TRP A 205 -2.31 -49.55 20.27
C TRP A 205 -3.22 -48.85 21.29
N GLU A 206 -3.88 -49.60 22.18
CA GLU A 206 -4.76 -49.01 23.22
C GLU A 206 -4.02 -47.97 24.08
N LYS A 207 -2.74 -48.21 24.41
CA LYS A 207 -1.91 -47.28 25.19
C LYS A 207 -1.62 -45.99 24.43
N VAL A 208 -1.33 -46.09 23.13
CA VAL A 208 -1.02 -44.93 22.28
C VAL A 208 -2.30 -44.16 21.95
N ASN A 209 -3.40 -44.86 21.66
CA ASN A 209 -4.71 -44.28 21.39
C ASN A 209 -5.22 -43.42 22.56
N ALA A 210 -4.99 -43.85 23.80
CA ALA A 210 -5.34 -43.07 25.00
C ALA A 210 -4.67 -41.68 25.07
N LEU A 211 -3.60 -41.42 24.30
CA LEU A 211 -2.92 -40.12 24.24
C LEU A 211 -3.55 -39.15 23.25
N VAL A 212 -4.39 -39.62 22.30
CA VAL A 212 -4.94 -38.80 21.22
C VAL A 212 -5.94 -37.77 21.75
N ASP A 213 -6.89 -38.19 22.59
CA ASP A 213 -7.96 -37.33 23.10
C ASP A 213 -7.45 -36.13 23.92
N PRO A 214 -6.50 -36.29 24.87
CA PRO A 214 -5.90 -35.16 25.57
C PRO A 214 -5.27 -34.12 24.64
N LYS A 215 -4.62 -34.58 23.55
CA LYS A 215 -4.01 -33.67 22.56
C LYS A 215 -5.05 -32.98 21.69
N ARG A 216 -6.15 -33.66 21.34
CA ARG A 216 -7.30 -33.07 20.65
C ARG A 216 -7.91 -31.92 21.46
N ILE A 217 -8.14 -32.15 22.75
CA ILE A 217 -8.69 -31.14 23.68
C ILE A 217 -7.74 -29.94 23.80
N ALA A 218 -6.43 -30.16 23.92
CA ALA A 218 -5.46 -29.07 23.97
C ALA A 218 -5.49 -28.20 22.69
N LYS A 219 -5.62 -28.83 21.51
CA LYS A 219 -5.77 -28.15 20.22
C LYS A 219 -7.09 -27.35 20.15
N GLU A 220 -8.19 -27.90 20.65
CA GLU A 220 -9.49 -27.22 20.72
C GLU A 220 -9.42 -25.98 21.62
N ASN A 221 -8.90 -26.12 22.85
CA ASN A 221 -8.73 -24.99 23.77
C ASN A 221 -7.86 -23.86 23.18
N ALA A 222 -6.78 -24.20 22.47
CA ALA A 222 -5.93 -23.21 21.81
C ALA A 222 -6.65 -22.51 20.63
N SER A 223 -7.51 -23.24 19.91
CA SER A 223 -8.36 -22.70 18.85
C SER A 223 -9.38 -21.70 19.41
N ASP A 224 -10.04 -22.04 20.51
CA ASP A 224 -11.05 -21.19 21.15
C ASP A 224 -10.42 -19.89 21.66
N ALA A 225 -9.29 -19.99 22.36
CA ALA A 225 -8.55 -18.82 22.83
C ALA A 225 -8.16 -17.86 21.68
N PHE A 226 -7.78 -18.40 20.52
CA PHE A 226 -7.52 -17.58 19.33
C PHE A 226 -8.80 -16.84 18.88
N TYR A 227 -9.91 -17.57 18.69
CA TYR A 227 -11.13 -16.99 18.13
C TYR A 227 -11.79 -15.97 19.05
N GLU A 228 -11.82 -16.23 20.36
CA GLU A 228 -12.34 -15.29 21.36
C GLU A 228 -11.61 -13.94 21.28
N SER A 229 -10.28 -13.95 21.17
CA SER A 229 -9.48 -12.73 21.04
C SER A 229 -9.57 -12.10 19.65
N SER A 230 -9.90 -12.86 18.59
CA SER A 230 -9.89 -12.36 17.20
C SER A 230 -10.98 -11.31 16.90
N LEU A 231 -12.07 -11.30 17.66
CA LEU A 231 -13.23 -10.44 17.40
C LEU A 231 -12.91 -8.94 17.42
N ARG A 232 -11.91 -8.53 18.21
CA ARG A 232 -11.48 -7.12 18.33
C ARG A 232 -10.80 -6.55 17.08
N PHE A 233 -10.46 -7.41 16.11
CA PHE A 233 -9.85 -7.01 14.84
C PHE A 233 -10.89 -6.73 13.74
N ASP A 234 -12.16 -7.04 13.94
CA ASP A 234 -13.21 -6.70 12.98
C ASP A 234 -13.91 -5.40 13.39
N ALA A 235 -13.86 -4.38 12.53
CA ALA A 235 -14.48 -3.10 12.77
C ALA A 235 -16.01 -3.20 12.83
N TYR A 236 -16.63 -4.19 12.19
CA TYR A 236 -18.08 -4.39 12.26
C TYR A 236 -18.56 -4.76 13.66
N ASN A 237 -17.70 -5.32 14.49
CA ASN A 237 -18.01 -5.65 15.88
C ASN A 237 -18.05 -4.40 16.78
N TYR A 238 -17.61 -3.24 16.30
CA TYR A 238 -17.61 -2.01 17.10
C TYR A 238 -18.95 -1.28 17.00
N PRO A 239 -19.42 -0.67 18.10
CA PRO A 239 -20.72 0.00 18.15
C PRO A 239 -20.74 1.24 17.24
N THR A 240 -21.89 1.50 16.62
CA THR A 240 -22.14 2.66 15.74
C THR A 240 -22.65 3.90 16.50
N GLY A 241 -22.79 3.83 17.82
CA GLY A 241 -23.49 4.84 18.61
C GLY A 241 -25.02 4.78 18.53
N GLN A 242 -25.58 3.91 17.68
CA GLN A 242 -27.02 3.56 17.65
C GLN A 242 -27.18 2.08 18.03
N GLY A 243 -27.15 1.78 19.34
CA GLY A 243 -27.65 0.51 19.92
C GLY A 243 -27.29 -0.80 19.19
N GLY A 244 -26.02 -1.04 18.84
CA GLY A 244 -25.56 -2.33 18.30
C GLY A 244 -25.19 -3.33 19.39
N GLU A 245 -25.55 -4.60 19.21
CA GLU A 245 -25.59 -5.69 20.21
C GLU A 245 -24.23 -6.30 20.63
N PHE A 246 -23.12 -5.95 19.98
CA PHE A 246 -21.79 -6.51 20.30
C PHE A 246 -20.87 -5.44 20.91
N GLN A 247 -20.55 -5.59 22.19
CA GLN A 247 -19.48 -4.85 22.85
C GLN A 247 -18.19 -5.67 22.71
N VAL A 248 -17.18 -5.12 22.03
CA VAL A 248 -15.86 -5.76 21.93
C VAL A 248 -15.13 -5.62 23.27
N GLU A 249 -14.75 -6.75 23.86
CA GLU A 249 -13.83 -6.75 25.00
C GLU A 249 -12.42 -6.34 24.54
N ASN A 250 -11.77 -5.44 25.29
CA ASN A 250 -10.43 -4.88 24.96
C ASN A 250 -10.33 -4.24 23.56
N PRO A 251 -11.10 -3.17 23.29
CA PRO A 251 -11.16 -2.53 21.98
C PRO A 251 -9.80 -1.93 21.56
N ILE A 252 -9.49 -2.08 20.27
CA ILE A 252 -8.34 -1.47 19.62
C ILE A 252 -8.80 -0.15 19.01
N LYS A 253 -8.20 0.98 19.43
CA LYS A 253 -8.59 2.31 18.95
C LYS A 253 -8.50 2.48 17.44
N THR A 254 -7.44 1.94 16.81
CA THR A 254 -7.28 1.99 15.35
C THR A 254 -8.43 1.30 14.63
N VAL A 255 -8.88 0.13 15.12
CA VAL A 255 -10.02 -0.60 14.56
C VAL A 255 -11.34 0.12 14.85
N ALA A 256 -11.48 0.74 16.03
CA ALA A 256 -12.61 1.60 16.34
C ALA A 256 -12.70 2.81 15.38
N SER A 257 -11.56 3.40 15.02
CA SER A 257 -11.53 4.51 14.05
C SER A 257 -12.00 4.09 12.67
N VAL A 258 -11.70 2.86 12.24
CA VAL A 258 -12.24 2.30 10.99
C VAL A 258 -13.76 2.24 11.02
N ARG A 259 -14.35 1.85 12.16
CA ARG A 259 -15.81 1.87 12.30
C ARG A 259 -16.38 3.28 12.17
N SER A 260 -15.74 4.28 12.74
CA SER A 260 -16.14 5.68 12.55
C SER A 260 -16.06 6.12 11.08
N PHE A 261 -15.00 5.72 10.36
CA PHE A 261 -14.89 5.98 8.92
C PHE A 261 -16.05 5.35 8.12
N GLN A 262 -16.43 4.11 8.44
CA GLN A 262 -17.57 3.42 7.81
C GLN A 262 -18.89 4.17 8.04
N VAL A 263 -19.17 4.57 9.29
CA VAL A 263 -20.42 5.25 9.66
C VAL A 263 -20.51 6.63 9.00
N LYS A 264 -19.38 7.35 8.90
CA LYS A 264 -19.32 8.67 8.26
C LYS A 264 -19.26 8.60 6.72
N GLY A 265 -19.02 7.42 6.14
CA GLY A 265 -18.81 7.24 4.70
C GLY A 265 -17.48 7.78 4.19
N TRP A 266 -16.47 7.89 5.06
CA TRP A 266 -15.13 8.35 4.70
C TRP A 266 -14.28 7.19 4.18
N ASN A 267 -14.13 7.11 2.86
CA ASN A 267 -13.45 6.00 2.17
C ASN A 267 -11.91 6.15 2.18
N VAL A 268 -11.31 6.15 3.37
CA VAL A 268 -9.89 6.50 3.59
C VAL A 268 -9.00 5.32 3.95
N TYR A 269 -9.53 4.10 3.99
CA TYR A 269 -8.81 2.89 4.40
C TYR A 269 -9.07 1.73 3.43
N THR A 270 -8.22 0.71 3.53
CA THR A 270 -8.40 -0.61 2.93
C THR A 270 -8.29 -1.69 4.01
N SER A 271 -8.78 -2.90 3.72
CA SER A 271 -8.73 -4.06 4.61
C SER A 271 -8.26 -5.30 3.88
N GLU A 272 -7.49 -6.15 4.54
CA GLU A 272 -7.05 -7.45 4.03
C GLU A 272 -7.15 -8.56 5.09
N SER A 273 -7.22 -9.81 4.64
CA SER A 273 -7.14 -10.99 5.50
C SER A 273 -5.68 -11.33 5.78
N LYS A 274 -5.19 -11.04 6.98
CA LYS A 274 -3.80 -11.28 7.39
C LYS A 274 -3.67 -12.64 8.06
N GLU A 275 -2.90 -13.56 7.46
CA GLU A 275 -2.54 -14.84 8.08
C GLU A 275 -1.52 -14.62 9.21
N LEU A 276 -1.70 -15.33 10.33
CA LEU A 276 -0.82 -15.25 11.49
C LEU A 276 0.03 -16.52 11.65
N SER A 277 -0.62 -17.69 11.62
CA SER A 277 0.00 -19.02 11.62
C SER A 277 -1.11 -20.07 11.41
N ALA A 278 -0.76 -21.24 10.84
CA ALA A 278 -1.63 -22.40 10.70
C ALA A 278 -3.05 -22.08 10.16
N ASN A 279 -3.16 -21.30 9.09
CA ASN A 279 -4.43 -20.87 8.49
C ASN A 279 -5.36 -20.09 9.45
N ARG A 280 -4.79 -19.37 10.42
CA ARG A 280 -5.52 -18.44 11.29
C ARG A 280 -5.32 -17.01 10.82
N TYR A 281 -6.43 -16.28 10.70
CA TYR A 281 -6.46 -14.96 10.07
C TYR A 281 -7.09 -13.89 10.98
N ILE A 282 -6.69 -12.64 10.76
CA ILE A 282 -7.38 -11.44 11.27
C ILE A 282 -7.64 -10.46 10.14
N ILE A 283 -8.57 -9.52 10.36
CA ILE A 283 -8.72 -8.37 9.47
C ILE A 283 -7.70 -7.31 9.85
N TYR A 284 -6.91 -6.87 8.86
CA TYR A 284 -5.91 -5.82 9.02
C TYR A 284 -6.30 -4.57 8.24
N TYR A 285 -6.16 -3.39 8.84
CA TYR A 285 -6.57 -2.12 8.24
C TYR A 285 -5.39 -1.18 7.99
N THR A 286 -5.39 -0.53 6.82
CA THR A 286 -4.37 0.44 6.41
C THR A 286 -5.01 1.69 5.82
N LEU A 287 -4.46 2.87 6.09
CA LEU A 287 -4.90 4.12 5.46
C LEU A 287 -4.40 4.23 4.01
N VAL A 288 -5.28 4.73 3.14
CA VAL A 288 -4.94 5.05 1.74
C VAL A 288 -4.61 6.54 1.65
N ALA A 289 -3.32 6.88 1.58
CA ALA A 289 -2.82 8.26 1.70
C ALA A 289 -3.50 9.26 0.74
N SER A 290 -3.70 8.87 -0.52
CA SER A 290 -4.37 9.70 -1.52
C SER A 290 -5.85 9.99 -1.18
N ASN A 291 -6.54 9.02 -0.57
CA ASN A 291 -7.92 9.19 -0.13
C ASN A 291 -7.99 10.04 1.14
N VAL A 292 -7.04 9.88 2.07
CA VAL A 292 -6.94 10.70 3.29
C VAL A 292 -6.80 12.18 2.92
N GLU A 293 -5.85 12.50 2.03
CA GLU A 293 -5.60 13.89 1.62
C GLU A 293 -6.81 14.48 0.88
N ARG A 294 -7.44 13.70 -0.02
CA ARG A 294 -8.67 14.12 -0.70
C ARG A 294 -9.80 14.39 0.29
N GLN A 295 -10.02 13.50 1.25
CA GLN A 295 -11.09 13.65 2.25
C GLN A 295 -10.83 14.85 3.15
N LYS A 296 -9.58 15.06 3.57
CA LYS A 296 -9.17 16.23 4.34
C LYS A 296 -9.50 17.53 3.61
N GLN A 297 -9.11 17.65 2.35
CA GLN A 297 -9.41 18.83 1.52
C GLN A 297 -10.91 19.05 1.36
N GLN A 298 -11.71 17.99 1.21
CA GLN A 298 -13.17 18.10 1.14
C GLN A 298 -13.78 18.66 2.44
N LEU A 299 -13.32 18.19 3.60
CA LEU A 299 -13.79 18.66 4.91
C LEU A 299 -13.36 20.12 5.15
N ASP A 300 -12.10 20.46 4.88
CA ASP A 300 -11.58 21.83 5.01
C ASP A 300 -12.33 22.80 4.10
N ASN A 301 -12.60 22.42 2.84
CA ASN A 301 -13.39 23.22 1.92
C ASN A 301 -14.84 23.38 2.38
N THR A 302 -15.44 22.34 2.96
CA THR A 302 -16.80 22.41 3.51
C THR A 302 -16.86 23.41 4.67
N ALA A 303 -15.94 23.30 5.64
CA ALA A 303 -15.85 24.24 6.75
C ALA A 303 -15.61 25.68 6.28
N LYS A 304 -14.71 25.87 5.30
CA LYS A 304 -14.46 27.18 4.68
C LYS A 304 -15.72 27.75 4.01
N ASN A 305 -16.42 26.95 3.20
CA ASN A 305 -17.63 27.41 2.52
C ASN A 305 -18.75 27.77 3.51
N GLN A 306 -18.92 27.00 4.59
CA GLN A 306 -19.89 27.34 5.64
C GLN A 306 -19.52 28.63 6.37
N LYS A 307 -18.21 28.84 6.61
CA LYS A 307 -17.70 30.07 7.22
C LYS A 307 -17.90 31.29 6.32
N ASP A 308 -17.61 31.16 5.04
CA ASP A 308 -17.78 32.24 4.06
C ASP A 308 -19.27 32.58 3.85
N TYR A 309 -20.15 31.56 3.84
CA TYR A 309 -21.59 31.73 3.77
C TYR A 309 -22.16 32.45 5.01
N LEU A 310 -21.75 32.04 6.22
CA LEU A 310 -22.12 32.73 7.45
C LEU A 310 -21.61 34.19 7.44
N GLY A 311 -20.34 34.37 7.04
CA GLY A 311 -19.65 35.65 7.05
C GLY A 311 -19.43 36.18 8.47
N ALA A 312 -19.17 37.48 8.58
CA ALA A 312 -18.94 38.16 9.85
C ALA A 312 -19.85 39.38 10.03
N PRO A 313 -20.30 39.68 11.25
CA PRO A 313 -21.01 40.92 11.54
C PRO A 313 -20.08 42.12 11.36
N LYS A 314 -20.67 43.30 11.16
CA LYS A 314 -19.92 44.56 11.07
C LYS A 314 -19.06 44.76 12.32
N ALA A 315 -17.77 45.06 12.12
CA ALA A 315 -16.81 45.30 13.20
C ALA A 315 -16.04 46.60 12.92
N GLY A 316 -16.39 47.67 13.66
CA GLY A 316 -15.83 49.00 13.42
C GLY A 316 -16.18 49.53 12.03
N GLU A 317 -15.15 49.91 11.27
CA GLU A 317 -15.27 50.35 9.87
C GLU A 317 -15.37 49.18 8.87
N THR A 318 -15.10 47.95 9.30
CA THR A 318 -15.16 46.77 8.43
C THR A 318 -16.61 46.38 8.17
N ALA A 319 -17.01 46.35 6.90
CA ALA A 319 -18.36 45.96 6.49
C ALA A 319 -18.66 44.49 6.86
N ALA A 320 -19.93 44.21 7.12
CA ALA A 320 -20.40 42.84 7.29
C ALA A 320 -20.24 42.03 6.00
N THR A 321 -20.10 40.71 6.11
CA THR A 321 -19.96 39.78 4.99
C THR A 321 -20.94 38.61 5.10
N GLY A 322 -21.15 37.86 4.02
CA GLY A 322 -22.05 36.70 3.99
C GLY A 322 -23.48 37.03 4.43
N LEU A 323 -24.13 36.12 5.15
CA LEU A 323 -25.48 36.31 5.70
C LEU A 323 -25.60 37.56 6.60
N TYR A 324 -24.53 37.98 7.27
CA TYR A 324 -24.55 39.20 8.08
C TYR A 324 -24.63 40.48 7.21
N ALA A 325 -24.08 40.45 5.99
CA ALA A 325 -24.24 41.56 5.04
C ALA A 325 -25.68 41.66 4.53
N ASP A 326 -26.30 40.52 4.23
CA ASP A 326 -27.69 40.43 3.81
C ASP A 326 -28.63 40.92 4.90
N LEU A 327 -28.37 40.53 6.16
CA LEU A 327 -29.10 41.01 7.33
C LEU A 327 -28.97 42.54 7.47
N ALA A 328 -27.75 43.09 7.42
CA ALA A 328 -27.53 44.53 7.55
C ALA A 328 -28.22 45.32 6.43
N THR A 329 -28.26 44.77 5.21
CA THR A 329 -28.98 45.35 4.07
C THR A 329 -30.49 45.33 4.29
N ALA A 330 -31.03 44.20 4.76
CA ALA A 330 -32.45 44.06 5.06
C ALA A 330 -32.90 45.01 6.20
N GLU A 331 -32.10 45.14 7.26
CA GLU A 331 -32.35 46.07 8.36
C GLU A 331 -32.33 47.53 7.88
N THR A 332 -31.40 47.88 6.99
CA THR A 332 -31.36 49.22 6.38
C THR A 332 -32.59 49.49 5.52
N ASN A 333 -33.02 48.52 4.70
CA ASN A 333 -34.20 48.66 3.86
C ASN A 333 -35.50 48.73 4.68
N LEU A 334 -35.58 47.97 5.78
CA LEU A 334 -36.69 48.06 6.74
C LEU A 334 -36.78 49.46 7.36
N GLU A 335 -35.65 50.02 7.76
CA GLU A 335 -35.59 51.37 8.32
C GLU A 335 -35.96 52.45 7.28
N ASN A 336 -35.52 52.28 6.03
CA ASN A 336 -35.91 53.16 4.93
C ASN A 336 -37.42 53.06 4.61
N ALA A 337 -37.98 51.84 4.61
CA ALA A 337 -39.41 51.62 4.39
C ALA A 337 -40.28 52.29 5.48
N LYS A 338 -39.81 52.30 6.74
CA LYS A 338 -40.47 53.02 7.85
C LYS A 338 -40.43 54.54 7.70
N LYS A 339 -39.47 55.08 6.95
CA LYS A 339 -39.26 56.53 6.74
C LYS A 339 -39.83 57.07 5.42
N ALA A 340 -40.38 56.21 4.57
CA ALA A 340 -40.92 56.61 3.26
C ALA A 340 -42.21 57.44 3.39
N ASP A 341 -42.45 58.36 2.45
CA ASP A 341 -43.68 59.15 2.36
C ASP A 341 -44.30 59.04 0.94
N PRO A 342 -45.50 58.45 0.78
CA PRO A 342 -46.32 57.85 1.83
C PRO A 342 -45.75 56.51 2.33
N VAL A 343 -46.02 56.17 3.59
CA VAL A 343 -45.65 54.89 4.19
C VAL A 343 -46.45 53.75 3.54
N ASN A 344 -45.78 52.66 3.19
CA ASN A 344 -46.39 51.43 2.68
C ASN A 344 -46.16 50.26 3.65
N GLN A 345 -47.24 49.80 4.30
CA GLN A 345 -47.18 48.74 5.32
C GLN A 345 -46.72 47.39 4.75
N ASP A 346 -47.16 47.02 3.53
CA ASP A 346 -46.76 45.76 2.90
C ASP A 346 -45.24 45.69 2.71
N ASN A 347 -44.61 46.83 2.43
CA ASN A 347 -43.15 46.92 2.27
C ASN A 347 -42.42 46.77 3.61
N ILE A 348 -42.98 47.32 4.70
CA ILE A 348 -42.46 47.13 6.06
C ILE A 348 -42.54 45.65 6.45
N ASP A 349 -43.69 45.02 6.25
CA ASP A 349 -43.93 43.62 6.61
C ASP A 349 -43.02 42.68 5.80
N TYR A 350 -42.81 42.97 4.52
CA TYR A 350 -41.86 42.24 3.67
C TYR A 350 -40.42 42.30 4.21
N TRP A 351 -39.90 43.50 4.51
CA TRP A 351 -38.53 43.64 5.01
C TRP A 351 -38.36 43.11 6.43
N GLN A 352 -39.38 43.22 7.28
CA GLN A 352 -39.39 42.60 8.61
C GLN A 352 -39.30 41.07 8.48
N GLY A 353 -40.09 40.46 7.60
CA GLY A 353 -40.00 39.04 7.29
C GLY A 353 -38.62 38.62 6.76
N LYS A 354 -37.96 39.46 5.96
CA LYS A 354 -36.58 39.22 5.50
C LYS A 354 -35.56 39.28 6.64
N VAL A 355 -35.66 40.25 7.53
CA VAL A 355 -34.80 40.34 8.73
C VAL A 355 -34.94 39.08 9.58
N ASP A 356 -36.18 38.64 9.85
CA ASP A 356 -36.43 37.46 10.67
C ASP A 356 -35.93 36.17 9.99
N GLN A 357 -36.10 36.07 8.67
CA GLN A 357 -35.54 34.99 7.86
C GLN A 357 -34.00 34.94 7.94
N TYR A 358 -33.31 36.07 7.76
CA TYR A 358 -31.85 36.10 7.82
C TYR A 358 -31.31 35.79 9.22
N LYS A 359 -32.00 36.23 10.28
CA LYS A 359 -31.66 35.84 11.66
C LYS A 359 -31.77 34.32 11.86
N ALA A 360 -32.85 33.69 11.38
CA ALA A 360 -32.99 32.23 11.46
C ALA A 360 -31.93 31.49 10.62
N ASN A 361 -31.62 32.01 9.43
CA ASN A 361 -30.56 31.45 8.57
C ASN A 361 -29.17 31.54 9.23
N ILE A 362 -28.87 32.64 9.92
CA ILE A 362 -27.61 32.82 10.66
C ILE A 362 -27.49 31.77 11.77
N GLU A 363 -28.53 31.53 12.56
CA GLU A 363 -28.49 30.50 13.60
C GLU A 363 -28.29 29.10 13.02
N THR A 364 -28.93 28.80 11.89
CA THR A 364 -28.72 27.53 11.17
C THR A 364 -27.29 27.42 10.63
N ALA A 365 -26.77 28.49 10.02
CA ALA A 365 -25.42 28.52 9.47
C ALA A 365 -24.33 28.38 10.54
N LYS A 366 -24.54 28.92 11.75
CA LYS A 366 -23.65 28.70 12.90
C LYS A 366 -23.57 27.21 13.28
N VAL A 367 -24.70 26.51 13.31
CA VAL A 367 -24.75 25.07 13.60
C VAL A 367 -24.03 24.29 12.51
N ASN A 368 -24.28 24.60 11.24
CA ASN A 368 -23.62 23.93 10.11
C ASN A 368 -22.10 24.15 10.10
N LEU A 369 -21.64 25.38 10.37
CA LEU A 369 -20.21 25.68 10.51
C LEU A 369 -19.60 24.87 11.65
N LYS A 370 -20.24 24.86 12.82
CA LYS A 370 -19.75 24.09 13.97
C LYS A 370 -19.63 22.60 13.65
N ASN A 371 -20.65 22.01 13.01
CA ASN A 371 -20.61 20.61 12.61
C ASN A 371 -19.47 20.33 11.63
N ALA A 372 -19.26 21.20 10.63
CA ALA A 372 -18.16 21.05 9.68
C ALA A 372 -16.78 21.17 10.35
N GLU A 373 -16.60 22.11 11.29
CA GLU A 373 -15.37 22.26 12.07
C GLU A 373 -15.11 21.07 13.01
N ASP A 374 -16.17 20.51 13.60
CA ASP A 374 -16.08 19.33 14.45
C ASP A 374 -15.74 18.08 13.61
N ASP A 375 -16.28 17.91 12.40
CA ASP A 375 -15.89 16.85 11.47
C ASP A 375 -14.41 16.93 11.07
N VAL A 376 -13.87 18.15 10.82
CA VAL A 376 -12.43 18.34 10.54
C VAL A 376 -11.56 17.85 11.72
N LYS A 377 -11.94 18.22 12.95
CA LYS A 377 -11.21 17.80 14.16
C LYS A 377 -11.34 16.30 14.41
N GLU A 378 -12.54 15.74 14.26
CA GLU A 378 -12.82 14.32 14.41
C GLU A 378 -11.98 13.52 13.40
N PHE A 379 -12.00 13.91 12.12
CA PHE A 379 -11.21 13.25 11.08
C PHE A 379 -9.72 13.26 11.41
N ALA A 380 -9.16 14.41 11.82
CA ALA A 380 -7.75 14.49 12.19
C ALA A 380 -7.40 13.58 13.39
N ALA A 381 -8.28 13.51 14.40
CA ALA A 381 -8.09 12.65 15.56
C ALA A 381 -8.15 11.15 15.18
N LEU A 382 -9.06 10.75 14.30
CA LEU A 382 -9.16 9.37 13.82
C LEU A 382 -7.95 8.96 12.97
N ILE A 383 -7.44 9.85 12.13
CA ILE A 383 -6.21 9.58 11.36
C ILE A 383 -5.00 9.40 12.29
N ALA A 384 -4.95 10.13 13.41
CA ALA A 384 -3.85 10.02 14.37
C ALA A 384 -3.75 8.63 15.04
N THR A 385 -4.83 7.83 15.08
CA THR A 385 -4.80 6.48 15.66
C THR A 385 -4.02 5.46 14.81
N PHE A 386 -3.72 5.82 13.56
CA PHE A 386 -2.83 5.08 12.66
C PHE A 386 -1.36 5.54 12.79
N ALA A 387 -1.02 6.25 13.86
CA ALA A 387 0.34 6.67 14.17
C ALA A 387 0.60 6.62 15.69
N GLY A 388 1.84 6.88 16.08
CA GLY A 388 2.21 7.04 17.49
C GLY A 388 1.92 5.82 18.37
N ASP A 389 1.43 6.06 19.57
CA ASP A 389 1.22 5.01 20.57
C ASP A 389 0.00 4.12 20.29
N ASP A 390 -1.02 4.65 19.60
CA ASP A 390 -2.19 3.86 19.22
C ASP A 390 -1.83 2.83 18.13
N LEU A 391 -0.99 3.21 17.14
CA LEU A 391 -0.46 2.25 16.16
C LEU A 391 0.42 1.18 16.84
N LYS A 392 1.25 1.57 17.81
CA LYS A 392 2.05 0.59 18.58
C LYS A 392 1.14 -0.39 19.33
N ALA A 393 0.06 0.09 19.94
CA ALA A 393 -0.90 -0.76 20.63
C ALA A 393 -1.63 -1.70 19.66
N TYR A 394 -1.97 -1.24 18.46
CA TYR A 394 -2.54 -2.09 17.42
C TYR A 394 -1.57 -3.19 16.99
N ASN A 395 -0.31 -2.85 16.72
CA ASN A 395 0.72 -3.82 16.35
C ASN A 395 0.96 -4.83 17.48
N LYS A 396 1.02 -4.38 18.73
CA LYS A 396 1.15 -5.27 19.89
C LYS A 396 -0.02 -6.24 20.03
N ALA A 397 -1.24 -5.78 19.76
CA ALA A 397 -2.41 -6.66 19.74
C ALA A 397 -2.27 -7.76 18.69
N ILE A 398 -1.73 -7.43 17.52
CA ILE A 398 -1.49 -8.40 16.44
C ILE A 398 -0.42 -9.42 16.85
N GLU A 399 0.65 -8.99 17.51
CA GLU A 399 1.67 -9.89 18.07
C GLU A 399 1.08 -10.85 19.10
N ASP A 400 0.24 -10.35 20.01
CA ASP A 400 -0.44 -11.19 21.01
C ASP A 400 -1.37 -12.21 20.34
N GLN A 401 -2.10 -11.79 19.31
CA GLN A 401 -2.95 -12.69 18.52
C GLN A 401 -2.12 -13.72 17.76
N LYS A 402 -0.92 -13.34 17.28
CA LYS A 402 0.02 -14.26 16.62
C LYS A 402 0.52 -15.32 17.60
N ALA A 403 0.84 -14.95 18.84
CA ALA A 403 1.24 -15.93 19.86
C ALA A 403 0.13 -16.97 20.13
N LEU A 404 -1.14 -16.56 20.10
CA LEU A 404 -2.27 -17.50 20.19
C LEU A 404 -2.34 -18.43 18.95
N ALA A 405 -2.07 -17.92 17.76
CA ALA A 405 -2.01 -18.73 16.54
C ALA A 405 -0.86 -19.76 16.60
N GLU A 406 0.33 -19.37 17.06
CA GLU A 406 1.49 -20.25 17.23
C GLU A 406 1.26 -21.32 18.32
N ALA A 407 0.55 -20.97 19.40
CA ALA A 407 0.12 -21.92 20.41
C ALA A 407 -0.85 -22.96 19.83
N PHE A 408 -1.78 -22.54 18.98
CA PHE A 408 -2.66 -23.44 18.23
C PHE A 408 -1.87 -24.34 17.27
N GLU A 409 -0.91 -23.79 16.51
CA GLU A 409 -0.04 -24.57 15.61
C GLU A 409 0.73 -25.65 16.37
N THR A 410 1.29 -25.31 17.52
CA THR A 410 2.00 -26.25 18.39
C THR A 410 1.08 -27.38 18.85
N ALA A 411 -0.11 -27.05 19.37
CA ALA A 411 -1.08 -28.05 19.81
C ALA A 411 -1.60 -28.92 18.65
N LEU A 412 -1.78 -28.32 17.46
CA LEU A 412 -2.13 -29.03 16.24
C LEU A 412 -1.05 -30.03 15.84
N LYS A 413 0.22 -29.64 15.91
CA LYS A 413 1.35 -30.54 15.63
C LYS A 413 1.38 -31.72 16.61
N GLU A 414 1.25 -31.47 17.91
CA GLU A 414 1.25 -32.54 18.92
C GLU A 414 0.07 -33.52 18.74
N TYR A 415 -1.12 -32.99 18.39
CA TYR A 415 -2.28 -33.81 18.07
C TYR A 415 -2.07 -34.66 16.82
N ASN A 416 -1.49 -34.08 15.77
CA ASN A 416 -1.15 -34.81 14.55
C ASN A 416 -0.09 -35.90 14.82
N ASP A 417 0.93 -35.60 15.61
CA ASP A 417 1.97 -36.57 15.99
C ASP A 417 1.36 -37.74 16.80
N ALA A 418 0.45 -37.46 17.73
CA ALA A 418 -0.28 -38.49 18.48
C ALA A 418 -1.18 -39.37 17.59
N GLN A 419 -1.95 -38.76 16.67
CA GLN A 419 -2.72 -39.52 15.69
C GLN A 419 -1.85 -40.39 14.79
N ASN A 420 -0.65 -39.92 14.41
CA ASN A 420 0.26 -40.70 13.57
C ASN A 420 0.79 -41.93 14.30
N ALA A 421 1.15 -41.76 15.58
CA ALA A 421 1.61 -42.86 16.40
C ALA A 421 0.50 -43.90 16.62
N GLU A 422 -0.73 -43.44 16.88
CA GLU A 422 -1.91 -44.28 17.02
C GLU A 422 -2.20 -45.05 15.72
N SER A 423 -2.28 -44.36 14.59
CA SER A 423 -2.55 -44.97 13.28
C SER A 423 -1.50 -46.01 12.89
N LYS A 424 -0.20 -45.77 13.15
CA LYS A 424 0.85 -46.76 12.91
C LYS A 424 0.71 -48.00 13.79
N ALA A 425 0.43 -47.81 15.08
CA ALA A 425 0.20 -48.92 16.00
C ALA A 425 -1.05 -49.73 15.60
N TYR A 426 -2.11 -49.04 15.16
CA TYR A 426 -3.32 -49.69 14.65
C TYR A 426 -3.04 -50.48 13.38
N THR A 427 -2.33 -49.89 12.41
CA THR A 427 -1.98 -50.54 11.14
C THR A 427 -1.15 -51.81 11.38
N GLU A 428 -0.19 -51.78 12.31
CA GLU A 428 0.60 -52.98 12.65
C GLU A 428 -0.27 -54.09 13.26
N TYR A 429 -1.19 -53.73 14.17
CA TYR A 429 -2.21 -54.64 14.68
C TYR A 429 -3.10 -55.20 13.57
N GLU A 430 -3.65 -54.34 12.71
CA GLU A 430 -4.63 -54.68 11.69
C GLU A 430 -4.03 -55.64 10.65
N VAL A 431 -2.81 -55.37 10.17
CA VAL A 431 -2.12 -56.25 9.21
C VAL A 431 -1.87 -57.63 9.83
N ALA A 432 -1.35 -57.70 11.06
CA ALA A 432 -1.11 -58.97 11.74
C ALA A 432 -2.41 -59.75 11.98
N ASN A 433 -3.47 -59.06 12.42
CA ASN A 433 -4.78 -59.66 12.68
C ASN A 433 -5.46 -60.15 11.39
N SER A 434 -5.34 -59.40 10.30
CA SER A 434 -5.94 -59.73 9.01
C SER A 434 -5.27 -60.96 8.38
N LEU A 435 -3.93 -61.01 8.37
CA LEU A 435 -3.19 -62.17 7.88
C LEU A 435 -3.44 -63.44 8.71
N ALA A 436 -3.68 -63.30 10.02
CA ALA A 436 -4.01 -64.43 10.88
C ALA A 436 -5.40 -65.03 10.61
N ASN A 437 -6.36 -64.20 10.23
CA ASN A 437 -7.78 -64.56 10.30
C ASN A 437 -8.53 -64.53 8.95
N ALA A 438 -7.93 -63.97 7.90
CA ALA A 438 -8.50 -63.90 6.56
C ALA A 438 -7.53 -64.44 5.50
N ALA A 439 -8.07 -64.98 4.41
CA ALA A 439 -7.28 -65.26 3.21
C ALA A 439 -7.06 -63.93 2.47
N ILE A 440 -5.88 -63.34 2.66
CA ILE A 440 -5.49 -62.06 2.03
C ILE A 440 -4.55 -62.33 0.86
N ASP A 441 -4.86 -61.75 -0.29
CA ASP A 441 -3.93 -61.63 -1.42
C ASP A 441 -2.91 -60.53 -1.10
N VAL A 442 -1.78 -60.94 -0.54
CA VAL A 442 -0.71 -60.03 -0.09
C VAL A 442 -0.09 -59.30 -1.28
N ASP A 443 0.15 -60.01 -2.39
CA ASP A 443 0.71 -59.42 -3.61
C ASP A 443 -0.21 -58.34 -4.17
N GLY A 444 -1.52 -58.62 -4.27
CA GLY A 444 -2.51 -57.65 -4.71
C GLY A 444 -2.64 -56.44 -3.76
N ALA A 445 -2.53 -56.65 -2.45
CA ALA A 445 -2.53 -55.56 -1.48
C ALA A 445 -1.30 -54.66 -1.63
N ILE A 446 -0.11 -55.24 -1.78
CA ILE A 446 1.14 -54.51 -2.01
C ILE A 446 1.07 -53.74 -3.33
N GLU A 447 0.52 -54.33 -4.40
CA GLU A 447 0.37 -53.65 -5.70
C GLU A 447 -0.56 -52.43 -5.60
N ASN A 448 -1.69 -52.53 -4.89
CA ASN A 448 -2.57 -51.40 -4.64
C ASN A 448 -1.89 -50.28 -3.83
N LEU A 449 -1.06 -50.63 -2.84
CA LEU A 449 -0.28 -49.65 -2.08
C LEU A 449 0.76 -48.95 -2.97
N LYS A 450 1.46 -49.70 -3.83
CA LYS A 450 2.39 -49.15 -4.84
C LYS A 450 1.68 -48.19 -5.80
N TYR A 451 0.46 -48.52 -6.23
CA TYR A 451 -0.37 -47.62 -7.04
C TYR A 451 -0.70 -46.32 -6.30
N SER A 452 -1.07 -46.41 -5.01
CA SER A 452 -1.32 -45.22 -4.17
C SER A 452 -0.06 -44.36 -3.98
N ILE A 453 1.11 -44.98 -3.76
CA ILE A 453 2.41 -44.29 -3.69
C ILE A 453 2.67 -43.51 -4.99
N ALA A 454 2.49 -44.14 -6.15
CA ALA A 454 2.65 -43.47 -7.44
C ALA A 454 1.68 -42.29 -7.64
N GLY A 455 0.48 -42.38 -7.06
CA GLY A 455 -0.48 -41.27 -6.98
C GLY A 455 0.03 -40.09 -6.17
N CYS A 456 0.55 -40.35 -4.96
CA CYS A 456 1.16 -39.33 -4.09
C CYS A 456 2.39 -38.68 -4.76
N GLU A 457 3.28 -39.47 -5.36
CA GLU A 457 4.45 -38.96 -6.09
C GLU A 457 4.07 -38.00 -7.22
N ARG A 458 2.98 -38.30 -7.94
CA ARG A 458 2.44 -37.42 -8.99
C ARG A 458 1.94 -36.09 -8.42
N GLN A 459 1.28 -36.11 -7.25
CA GLN A 459 0.83 -34.89 -6.59
C GLN A 459 2.02 -34.05 -6.09
N ILE A 460 3.02 -34.67 -5.48
CA ILE A 460 4.27 -33.99 -5.08
C ILE A 460 4.92 -33.28 -6.27
N ASN A 461 5.03 -33.96 -7.42
CA ASN A 461 5.58 -33.36 -8.63
C ASN A 461 4.73 -32.19 -9.16
N THR A 462 3.41 -32.28 -9.02
CA THR A 462 2.50 -31.18 -9.37
C THR A 462 2.77 -29.96 -8.50
N TYR A 463 2.86 -30.13 -7.18
CA TYR A 463 3.15 -29.01 -6.26
C TYR A 463 4.53 -28.40 -6.50
N LYS A 464 5.56 -29.21 -6.75
CA LYS A 464 6.91 -28.73 -7.12
C LYS A 464 6.88 -27.90 -8.41
N THR A 465 6.15 -28.36 -9.43
CA THR A 465 6.00 -27.61 -10.69
C THR A 465 5.32 -26.26 -10.47
N GLN A 466 4.32 -26.20 -9.58
CA GLN A 466 3.64 -24.96 -9.24
C GLN A 466 4.55 -23.97 -8.51
N ILE A 467 5.41 -24.45 -7.58
CA ILE A 467 6.44 -23.63 -6.92
C ILE A 467 7.39 -23.04 -7.97
N ASN A 468 7.95 -23.88 -8.85
CA ASN A 468 8.89 -23.45 -9.88
C ASN A 468 8.28 -22.38 -10.81
N SER A 469 6.99 -22.50 -11.17
CA SER A 469 6.32 -21.51 -12.00
C SER A 469 6.25 -20.12 -11.35
N GLN A 470 6.17 -20.02 -10.03
CA GLN A 470 6.18 -18.73 -9.32
C GLN A 470 7.61 -18.17 -9.23
N GLU A 471 8.62 -19.03 -9.04
CA GLU A 471 10.03 -18.64 -9.10
C GLU A 471 10.40 -18.05 -10.47
N ASP A 472 9.91 -18.67 -11.55
CA ASP A 472 10.08 -18.19 -12.92
C ASP A 472 9.43 -16.80 -13.13
N ALA A 473 8.25 -16.56 -12.55
CA ALA A 473 7.59 -15.26 -12.62
C ALA A 473 8.41 -14.15 -11.93
N ILE A 474 8.98 -14.45 -10.75
CA ILE A 474 9.89 -13.54 -10.04
C ILE A 474 11.14 -13.26 -10.88
N ALA A 475 11.76 -14.31 -11.44
CA ALA A 475 12.94 -14.16 -12.29
C ALA A 475 12.66 -13.32 -13.54
N SER A 476 11.52 -13.54 -14.20
CA SER A 476 11.09 -12.75 -15.36
C SER A 476 10.91 -11.27 -15.01
N LYS A 477 10.34 -10.97 -13.83
CA LYS A 477 10.13 -9.57 -13.40
C LYS A 477 11.46 -8.87 -13.09
N LYS A 478 12.44 -9.58 -12.53
CA LYS A 478 13.81 -9.07 -12.34
C LYS A 478 14.48 -8.72 -13.67
N ALA A 479 14.33 -9.57 -14.68
CA ALA A 479 14.88 -9.31 -16.03
C ALA A 479 14.21 -8.11 -16.72
N GLU A 480 12.90 -7.91 -16.52
CA GLU A 480 12.18 -6.73 -17.02
C GLU A 480 12.75 -5.43 -16.44
N ILE A 481 12.98 -5.38 -15.12
CA ILE A 481 13.57 -4.20 -14.45
C ILE A 481 14.94 -3.86 -15.02
N GLU A 482 15.79 -4.87 -15.27
CA GLU A 482 17.12 -4.65 -15.85
C GLU A 482 17.06 -4.11 -17.28
N THR A 483 16.08 -4.56 -18.06
CA THR A 483 15.82 -4.02 -19.40
C THR A 483 15.41 -2.56 -19.33
N ILE A 484 14.52 -2.20 -18.39
CA ILE A 484 14.08 -0.81 -18.19
C ILE A 484 15.25 0.07 -17.74
N ASN A 485 16.14 -0.42 -16.87
CA ASN A 485 17.37 0.30 -16.46
C ASN A 485 18.20 0.70 -17.67
N THR A 486 18.47 -0.26 -18.56
CA THR A 486 19.25 -0.01 -19.79
C THR A 486 18.58 1.04 -20.68
N GLN A 487 17.25 1.02 -20.77
CA GLN A 487 16.48 2.01 -21.54
C GLN A 487 16.54 3.41 -20.92
N ILE A 488 16.50 3.52 -19.59
CA ILE A 488 16.62 4.79 -18.86
C ILE A 488 17.99 5.42 -19.11
N GLU A 489 19.07 4.63 -19.05
CA GLU A 489 20.43 5.11 -19.32
C GLU A 489 20.55 5.69 -20.75
N ALA A 490 20.06 4.95 -21.74
CA ALA A 490 20.06 5.38 -23.13
C ALA A 490 19.23 6.66 -23.33
N GLN A 491 18.03 6.71 -22.75
CA GLN A 491 17.13 7.86 -22.86
C GLN A 491 17.69 9.10 -22.15
N THR A 492 18.37 8.93 -21.02
CA THR A 492 19.05 10.02 -20.31
C THR A 492 20.12 10.67 -21.19
N ALA A 493 20.88 9.87 -21.95
CA ALA A 493 21.86 10.39 -22.91
C ALA A 493 21.20 11.23 -24.02
N ILE A 494 20.02 10.82 -24.50
CA ILE A 494 19.23 11.57 -25.50
C ILE A 494 18.75 12.91 -24.94
N VAL A 495 18.20 12.92 -23.72
CA VAL A 495 17.76 14.16 -23.07
C VAL A 495 18.91 15.15 -22.88
N ASN A 496 20.07 14.67 -22.43
CA ASN A 496 21.28 15.49 -22.29
C ASN A 496 21.77 16.07 -23.63
N ASN A 497 21.65 15.30 -24.72
CA ASN A 497 22.00 15.77 -26.05
C ASN A 497 21.08 16.92 -26.51
N TRP A 498 19.76 16.77 -26.33
CA TRP A 498 18.81 17.82 -26.67
C TRP A 498 19.00 19.09 -25.84
N LYS A 499 19.27 18.96 -24.55
CA LYS A 499 19.63 20.10 -23.69
C LYS A 499 20.82 20.88 -24.25
N ALA A 500 21.89 20.19 -24.61
CA ALA A 500 23.09 20.82 -25.18
C ALA A 500 22.80 21.53 -26.52
N GLN A 501 21.90 20.98 -27.35
CA GLN A 501 21.48 21.63 -28.59
C GLN A 501 20.65 22.91 -28.34
N ILE A 502 19.80 22.93 -27.31
CA ILE A 502 19.05 24.13 -26.92
C ILE A 502 20.00 25.21 -26.40
N GLU A 503 20.94 24.85 -25.51
CA GLU A 503 21.96 25.79 -24.99
C GLU A 503 22.75 26.45 -26.13
N ALA A 504 23.21 25.65 -27.10
CA ALA A 504 23.91 26.16 -28.28
C ALA A 504 23.03 27.05 -29.17
N ALA A 505 21.73 26.76 -29.28
CA ALA A 505 20.80 27.57 -30.06
C ALA A 505 20.51 28.93 -29.41
N ILE A 506 20.37 28.98 -28.08
CA ILE A 506 20.18 30.23 -27.32
C ILE A 506 21.43 31.11 -27.44
N GLU A 507 22.62 30.52 -27.34
CA GLU A 507 23.89 31.24 -27.47
C GLU A 507 24.10 31.82 -28.88
N ALA A 508 23.54 31.18 -29.90
CA ALA A 508 23.66 31.60 -31.30
C ALA A 508 22.71 32.73 -31.73
N GLN A 509 21.69 33.08 -30.92
CA GLN A 509 20.85 34.24 -31.19
C GLN A 509 21.72 35.51 -31.11
N LYS A 510 21.57 36.46 -32.04
CA LYS A 510 22.33 37.73 -32.03
C LYS A 510 21.53 38.81 -31.34
#